data_AF-A0A967I4H8-F1
#
_entry.id   AF-A0A967I4H8-F1
#
_cell.length_a   1.000
_cell.length_b   1.000
_cell.length_c   1.000
_cell.angle_alpha   90.00
_cell.angle_beta   90.00
_cell.angle_gamma   90.00
#
_symmetry.space_group_name_H-M   'P 1'
#
loop_
_entity.id
_entity.type
_entity.pdbx_description
1 polymer ?
#
loop_
_entity_poly.entity_id
_entity_poly.type
_entity_poly.pdbx_seq_one_letter_code
_entity_poly.pdbx_strand_id
1 'polypeptide(L)' 'MESQRVIDYGKNYDVIVVGAGHAGCEAALAAARIGCRTL' A
#
# COMPACT_ATOMS: atom_id res chain seq x y z
N MET A 1 -27.21 -11.05 -13.34
CA MET A 1 -25.75 -11.10 -13.49
C MET A 1 -25.24 -9.73 -13.04
N GLU A 2 -24.88 -9.63 -11.76
CA GLU A 2 -24.56 -8.35 -11.11
C GLU A 2 -23.19 -7.88 -11.59
N SER A 3 -23.15 -6.66 -12.15
CA SER A 3 -21.91 -6.01 -12.56
C SER A 3 -21.13 -5.63 -11.30
N GLN A 4 -19.99 -6.29 -11.05
CA GLN A 4 -19.08 -5.87 -9.99
C GLN A 4 -18.60 -4.44 -10.29
N ARG A 5 -19.00 -3.49 -9.45
CA ARG A 5 -18.47 -2.12 -9.49
C ARG A 5 -17.03 -2.14 -9.02
N VAL A 6 -16.10 -1.96 -9.95
CA VAL A 6 -14.69 -1.70 -9.63
C VAL A 6 -14.59 -0.24 -9.17
N ILE A 7 -14.23 -0.04 -7.90
CA ILE A 7 -13.97 1.27 -7.32
C ILE A 7 -12.47 1.56 -7.55
N ASP A 8 -12.15 2.55 -8.37
CA ASP A 8 -10.78 3.05 -8.50
C ASP A 8 -10.55 4.19 -7.50
N TYR A 9 -9.50 4.05 -6.68
CA TYR A 9 -9.11 5.03 -5.66
C TYR A 9 -8.08 6.06 -6.17
N GLY A 10 -7.69 6.01 -7.46
CA GLY A 10 -6.92 7.04 -8.15
C GLY A 10 -5.44 7.14 -7.77
N LYS A 11 -4.96 6.30 -6.84
CA LYS A 11 -3.54 6.19 -6.47
C LYS A 11 -3.07 4.76 -6.58
N ASN A 12 -1.98 4.58 -7.32
CA ASN A 12 -1.29 3.30 -7.44
C ASN A 12 -0.15 3.24 -6.42
N TYR A 13 -0.12 2.15 -5.66
CA TYR A 13 0.93 1.84 -4.69
C TYR A 13 1.62 0.55 -5.09
N ASP A 14 2.93 0.49 -4.87
CA ASP A 14 3.72 -0.71 -5.14
C ASP A 14 3.74 -1.64 -3.92
N VAL A 15 3.63 -1.07 -2.71
CA VAL A 15 3.54 -1.79 -1.43
C VAL A 15 2.50 -1.11 -0.54
N ILE A 16 1.66 -1.90 0.13
CA ILE A 16 0.72 -1.43 1.16
C ILE A 16 1.07 -2.13 2.48
N VAL A 17 1.35 -1.36 3.52
CA VAL A 17 1.63 -1.87 4.87
C VAL A 17 0.41 -1.67 5.75
N VAL A 18 -0.20 -2.78 6.17
CA VAL A 18 -1.38 -2.74 7.05
C VAL A 18 -0.93 -2.96 8.50
N GLY A 19 -0.91 -1.87 9.26
CA GLY A 19 -0.56 -1.85 10.70
C GLY A 19 0.68 -1.02 11.01
N ALA A 20 0.63 -0.27 12.12
CA ALA A 20 1.64 0.73 12.50
C ALA A 20 2.45 0.36 13.76
N GLY A 21 2.68 -0.94 13.98
CA GLY A 21 3.61 -1.41 15.00
C GLY A 21 5.08 -1.23 14.57
N HIS A 22 6.03 -1.58 15.45
CA HIS A 22 7.48 -1.49 15.16
C HIS A 22 7.85 -2.08 13.79
N ALA A 23 7.43 -3.32 13.53
CA ALA A 23 7.67 -3.98 12.24
C ALA A 23 6.97 -3.29 11.06
N GLY A 24 5.80 -2.70 11.27
CA GLY A 24 5.05 -2.00 10.22
C GLY A 24 5.76 -0.73 9.78
N CYS A 25 6.21 0.08 10.74
CA CYS A 25 6.97 1.29 10.45
C CYS A 25 8.32 0.98 9.78
N GLU A 26 9.02 -0.06 10.23
CA GLU A 26 10.28 -0.50 9.61
C GLU A 26 10.07 -1.02 8.19
N ALA A 27 9.02 -1.81 7.95
CA ALA A 27 8.68 -2.31 6.62
C ALA A 27 8.33 -1.18 5.65
N ALA A 28 7.52 -0.20 6.09
CA ALA A 28 7.17 0.97 5.29
C ALA A 28 8.41 1.82 4.94
N LEU A 29 9.29 2.04 5.93
CA LEU A 29 10.54 2.77 5.73
C LEU A 29 11.50 2.04 4.79
N ALA A 30 11.62 0.72 4.92
CA ALA A 30 12.47 -0.09 4.06
C ALA A 30 11.98 -0.07 2.60
N ALA A 31 10.66 -0.25 2.37
CA ALA A 31 10.05 -0.19 1.05
C ALA A 31 10.24 1.20 0.40
N ALA A 32 10.02 2.27 1.16
CA ALA A 32 10.25 3.63 0.67
C ALA A 32 11.72 3.89 0.31
N ARG A 33 12.67 3.38 1.10
CA ARG A 33 14.12 3.54 0.87
C ARG A 33 14.62 2.90 -0.42
N ILE A 34 13.96 1.85 -0.89
CA ILE A 34 14.26 1.21 -2.17
C ILE A 34 13.44 1.78 -3.34
N GLY A 35 12.68 2.86 -3.11
CA GLY A 35 11.96 3.61 -4.15
C GLY A 35 10.53 3.17 -4.41
N CYS A 36 9.94 2.30 -3.58
CA CYS A 36 8.55 1.89 -3.73
C CYS A 36 7.57 3.01 -3.30
N ARG A 37 6.50 3.23 -4.08
CA ARG A 37 5.35 4.03 -3.64
C ARG A 37 4.62 3.24 -2.57
N THR A 38 4.83 3.62 -1.32
CA THR A 38 4.37 2.88 -0.14
C THR A 38 3.15 3.57 0.47
N LEU A 39 2.14 2.79 0.85
CA LEU A 39 0.99 3.21 1.66
C LEU A 39 1.07 2.59 3.06
#